data_AF-A0A919HYC0-F1
#
_entry.id   AF-A0A919HYC0-F1
#
_cell.length_a   1.000
_cell.length_b   1.000
_cell.length_c   1.000
_cell.angle_alpha   90.00
_cell.angle_beta   90.00
_cell.angle_gamma   90.00
#
_symmetry.space_group_name_H-M   'P 1'
#
loop_
_entity.id
_entity.type
_entity.pdbx_description
1 polymer ?
#
loop_
_entity_poly.entity_id
_entity_poly.type
_entity_poly.pdbx_seq_one_letter_code
_entity_poly.pdbx_strand_id
1 'polypeptide(L)'
;MKTYFVEEGFEKVTASCPVPIVIAGGKKLPEHEALEMCWRAIDRGASGVDMGRNIFQSSAPRAMLKAVKKVVHENLNAREAYQFWQEEKQGELK
;
A
#
# COMPACT_ATOMS: atom_id res chain seq x y z
N MET A 1 -4.08 -15.80 -2.80
CA MET A 1 -2.73 -15.98 -3.36
C MET A 1 -1.91 -14.73 -3.07
N LYS A 2 -0.62 -14.87 -2.71
CA LYS A 2 0.28 -13.74 -2.46
C LYS A 2 1.32 -13.66 -3.58
N THR A 3 1.51 -12.48 -4.16
CA THR A 3 2.48 -12.24 -5.25
C THR A 3 3.09 -10.83 -5.15
N TYR A 4 3.95 -10.44 -6.09
CA TYR A 4 4.47 -9.08 -6.22
C TYR A 4 3.63 -8.25 -7.21
N PHE A 5 3.58 -6.95 -6.98
CA PHE A 5 3.03 -6.00 -7.96
C PHE A 5 4.00 -5.83 -9.13
N VAL A 6 3.45 -5.71 -10.35
CA VAL A 6 4.20 -5.37 -11.56
C VAL A 6 3.54 -4.17 -12.25
N GLU A 7 4.34 -3.26 -12.78
CA GLU A 7 3.81 -2.00 -13.34
C GLU A 7 3.00 -2.19 -14.62
N GLU A 8 3.25 -3.25 -15.39
CA GLU A 8 2.55 -3.53 -16.64
C GLU A 8 1.85 -4.90 -16.55
N GLY A 9 0.56 -4.95 -16.86
CA GLY A 9 -0.18 -6.21 -16.97
C GLY A 9 -0.65 -6.82 -15.64
N PHE A 10 -0.52 -6.13 -14.51
CA PHE A 10 -0.98 -6.67 -13.22
C PHE A 10 -2.49 -6.95 -13.19
N GLU A 11 -3.29 -6.15 -13.90
CA GLU A 11 -4.72 -6.35 -14.10
C GLU A 11 -5.03 -7.68 -14.83
N LYS A 12 -4.13 -8.17 -15.69
CA LYS A 12 -4.26 -9.51 -16.29
C LYS A 12 -4.01 -10.60 -15.25
N VAL A 13 -3.05 -10.39 -14.35
CA VAL A 13 -2.75 -11.32 -13.26
C VAL A 13 -3.97 -11.43 -12.33
N THR A 14 -4.55 -10.31 -11.90
CA THR A 14 -5.74 -10.30 -11.03
C THR A 14 -6.98 -10.85 -11.73
N ALA A 15 -7.21 -10.53 -13.01
CA ALA A 15 -8.33 -11.07 -13.78
C ALA A 15 -8.23 -12.58 -14.04
N SER A 16 -7.02 -13.12 -14.15
CA SER A 16 -6.79 -14.55 -14.44
C SER A 16 -6.87 -15.45 -13.20
N CYS A 17 -6.73 -14.89 -11.99
CA CYS A 17 -6.68 -15.69 -10.77
C CYS A 17 -8.07 -15.86 -10.16
N PRO A 18 -8.57 -17.10 -9.97
CA PRO A 18 -9.92 -17.34 -9.45
C PRO A 18 -10.07 -17.09 -7.95
N VAL A 19 -9.00 -16.69 -7.25
CA VAL A 19 -8.97 -16.45 -5.80
C VAL A 19 -8.38 -15.09 -5.48
N PRO A 20 -8.70 -14.48 -4.32
CA PRO A 20 -8.19 -13.16 -3.94
C PRO A 20 -6.66 -13.06 -4.01
N ILE A 21 -6.16 -11.98 -4.61
CA ILE A 21 -4.73 -11.67 -4.68
C ILE A 21 -4.38 -10.61 -3.64
N VAL A 22 -3.32 -10.86 -2.87
CA VAL A 22 -2.68 -9.82 -2.04
C VAL A 22 -1.26 -9.58 -2.53
N ILE A 23 -0.81 -8.33 -2.53
CA ILE A 23 0.56 -7.99 -2.96
C ILE A 23 1.54 -7.95 -1.78
N ALA A 24 2.74 -8.49 -1.96
CA ALA A 24 3.83 -8.34 -1.03
C ALA A 24 4.45 -6.93 -1.14
N GLY A 25 4.80 -6.32 -0.02
CA GLY A 25 5.38 -4.97 -0.01
C GLY A 25 6.77 -4.83 -0.65
N GLY A 26 7.51 -5.91 -0.91
CA GLY A 26 8.86 -5.79 -1.49
C GLY A 26 9.91 -5.20 -0.55
N LYS A 27 10.98 -4.64 -1.11
CA LYS A 27 12.05 -3.92 -0.37
C LYS A 27 11.51 -2.61 0.22
N LYS A 28 12.23 -2.01 1.17
CA LYS A 28 11.88 -0.67 1.66
C LYS A 28 11.97 0.34 0.51
N LEU A 29 10.91 1.11 0.34
CA LEU A 29 10.80 2.25 -0.55
C LEU A 29 10.54 3.51 0.28
N PRO A 30 10.73 4.72 -0.28
CA PRO A 30 10.13 5.93 0.27
C PRO A 30 8.62 5.74 0.50
N GLU A 31 8.08 6.33 1.57
CA GLU A 31 6.69 6.10 1.99
C GLU A 31 5.66 6.47 0.91
N HIS A 32 5.92 7.54 0.15
CA HIS A 32 5.04 7.95 -0.95
C HIS A 32 5.01 6.92 -2.07
N GLU A 33 6.16 6.35 -2.47
CA GLU A 33 6.24 5.29 -3.47
C GLU A 33 5.57 4.00 -2.99
N ALA A 34 5.73 3.64 -1.71
CA ALA A 34 5.07 2.47 -1.14
C ALA A 34 3.53 2.62 -1.12
N LEU A 35 3.02 3.82 -0.81
CA LEU A 35 1.59 4.13 -0.87
C LEU A 35 1.07 4.17 -2.31
N GLU A 36 1.88 4.65 -3.25
CA GLU A 36 1.55 4.60 -4.68
C GLU A 36 1.45 3.17 -5.20
N MET A 37 2.41 2.31 -4.85
CA MET A 37 2.35 0.87 -5.16
C MET A 37 1.11 0.21 -4.54
N CYS A 38 0.77 0.55 -3.29
CA CYS A 38 -0.44 0.07 -2.63
C CYS A 38 -1.70 0.45 -3.44
N TRP A 39 -1.83 1.74 -3.74
CA TRP A 39 -2.99 2.28 -4.44
C TRP A 39 -3.14 1.69 -5.84
N ARG A 40 -2.07 1.64 -6.64
CA ARG A 40 -2.10 1.03 -7.97
C ARG A 40 -2.45 -0.46 -7.93
N ALA A 41 -1.97 -1.20 -6.94
CA ALA A 41 -2.30 -2.62 -6.83
C ALA A 41 -3.78 -2.83 -6.52
N ILE A 42 -4.35 -2.05 -5.58
CA ILE A 42 -5.78 -2.11 -5.23
C ILE A 42 -6.64 -1.68 -6.41
N ASP A 43 -6.31 -0.57 -7.07
CA ASP A 43 -7.01 -0.06 -8.26
C ASP A 43 -7.03 -1.09 -9.41
N ARG A 44 -5.97 -1.90 -9.53
CA ARG A 44 -5.85 -2.97 -10.53
C ARG A 44 -6.35 -4.34 -10.06
N GLY A 45 -7.15 -4.37 -8.99
CA GLY A 45 -7.89 -5.56 -8.57
C GLY A 45 -7.20 -6.45 -7.54
N ALA A 46 -6.12 -6.00 -6.89
CA ALA A 46 -5.65 -6.68 -5.68
C ALA A 46 -6.70 -6.54 -4.57
N SER A 47 -6.91 -7.60 -3.82
CA SER A 47 -7.84 -7.65 -2.67
C SER A 47 -7.20 -7.18 -1.37
N GLY A 48 -5.92 -6.81 -1.37
CA GLY A 48 -5.21 -6.35 -0.20
C GLY A 48 -3.70 -6.33 -0.36
N VAL A 49 -3.00 -6.00 0.73
CA VAL A 49 -1.53 -5.93 0.77
C VAL A 49 -0.99 -6.65 2.00
N ASP A 50 0.20 -7.23 1.86
CA ASP A 50 1.00 -7.84 2.92
C ASP A 50 2.35 -7.11 2.97
N MET A 51 2.35 -5.97 3.66
CA MET A 51 3.49 -5.06 3.75
C MET A 51 4.25 -5.25 5.06
N GLY A 52 5.47 -5.82 4.96
CA GLY A 52 6.41 -5.86 6.08
C GLY A 52 7.29 -4.61 6.14
N ARG A 53 8.42 -4.64 5.42
CA ARG A 53 9.49 -3.61 5.49
C ARG A 53 8.97 -2.18 5.32
N ASN A 54 8.02 -1.96 4.42
CA ASN A 54 7.44 -0.64 4.19
C ASN A 54 6.63 -0.08 5.37
N ILE A 55 6.20 -0.93 6.30
CA ILE A 55 5.57 -0.51 7.56
C ILE A 55 6.63 -0.38 8.65
N PHE A 56 7.28 -1.47 9.04
CA PHE A 56 8.13 -1.47 10.26
C PHE A 56 9.47 -0.75 10.11
N GLN A 57 9.96 -0.49 8.89
CA GLN A 57 11.14 0.35 8.63
C GLN A 57 10.77 1.78 8.23
N SER A 58 9.48 2.14 8.27
CA SER A 58 9.08 3.53 8.07
C SER A 58 9.54 4.41 9.23
N SER A 59 9.77 5.70 8.94
CA SER A 59 10.02 6.69 10.00
C SER A 59 8.83 6.92 10.93
N ALA A 60 7.62 6.47 10.55
CA ALA A 60 6.43 6.47 11.40
C ALA A 60 5.57 5.22 11.10
N PRO A 61 5.91 4.05 11.68
CA PRO A 61 5.27 2.77 11.34
C PRO A 61 3.76 2.74 11.60
N ARG A 62 3.29 3.36 12.69
CA ARG A 62 1.87 3.39 13.04
C ARG A 62 1.08 4.30 12.08
N ALA A 63 1.60 5.49 11.78
CA ALA A 63 1.06 6.34 10.72
C ALA A 63 1.01 5.62 9.36
N MET A 64 2.06 4.88 9.01
CA MET A 64 2.14 4.15 7.74
C MET A 64 1.10 3.03 7.66
N LEU A 65 0.91 2.27 8.74
CA LEU A 65 -0.14 1.25 8.81
C LEU A 65 -1.54 1.86 8.61
N LYS A 66 -1.81 3.00 9.26
CA LYS A 66 -3.09 3.72 9.10
C LYS A 66 -3.27 4.25 7.67
N ALA A 67 -2.23 4.79 7.05
CA ALA A 67 -2.28 5.26 5.67
C ALA A 67 -2.57 4.12 4.68
N VAL A 68 -1.89 2.97 4.83
CA VAL A 68 -2.16 1.77 4.04
C VAL A 68 -3.61 1.30 4.23
N LYS A 69 -4.10 1.27 5.47
CA LYS A 69 -5.50 0.91 5.76
C LYS A 69 -6.48 1.82 4.99
N LYS A 70 -6.22 3.12 4.96
CA LYS A 70 -7.06 4.09 4.24
C LYS A 70 -7.07 3.85 2.73
N VAL A 71 -5.94 3.49 2.13
CA VAL A 71 -5.89 3.09 0.71
C VAL A 71 -6.72 1.83 0.48
N VAL A 72 -6.50 0.77 1.27
CA VAL A 72 -7.10 -0.55 1.04
C VAL A 72 -8.60 -0.60 1.34
N HIS A 73 -9.07 0.14 2.36
CA HIS A 73 -10.43 0.01 2.88
C HIS A 73 -11.28 1.27 2.75
N GLU A 74 -10.67 2.43 2.53
CA GLU A 74 -11.37 3.72 2.48
C GLU A 74 -11.18 4.44 1.12
N ASN A 75 -10.60 3.76 0.12
CA ASN A 75 -10.40 4.23 -1.25
C ASN A 75 -9.63 5.55 -1.39
N LEU A 76 -8.75 5.88 -0.44
CA LEU A 76 -7.86 7.04 -0.60
C LEU A 76 -6.89 6.80 -1.76
N ASN A 77 -6.64 7.85 -2.53
CA ASN A 77 -5.57 7.81 -3.53
C ASN A 77 -4.19 7.96 -2.89
N ALA A 78 -3.13 7.67 -3.66
CA ALA A 78 -1.75 7.68 -3.17
C ALA A 78 -1.34 9.02 -2.54
N ARG A 79 -1.76 10.14 -3.14
CA ARG A 79 -1.42 11.48 -2.67
C ARG A 79 -2.10 11.80 -1.35
N GLU A 80 -3.39 11.51 -1.24
CA GLU A 80 -4.18 11.72 0.00
C GLU A 80 -3.65 10.85 1.13
N ALA A 81 -3.33 9.57 0.85
CA ALA A 81 -2.76 8.68 1.84
C ALA A 81 -1.39 9.16 2.33
N TYR A 82 -0.57 9.74 1.45
CA TYR A 82 0.73 10.28 1.84
C TYR A 82 0.59 11.57 2.67
N GLN A 83 -0.36 12.45 2.33
CA GLN A 83 -0.69 13.62 3.15
C GLN A 83 -1.17 13.20 4.54
N PHE A 84 -2.09 12.23 4.62
CA PHE A 84 -2.56 11.66 5.88
C PHE A 84 -1.40 11.08 6.70
N TRP A 85 -0.46 10.35 6.07
CA TRP A 85 0.72 9.84 6.75
C TRP A 85 1.59 10.96 7.34
N GLN A 86 1.80 12.06 6.60
CA GLN A 86 2.57 13.21 7.08
C GLN A 86 1.91 13.88 8.30
N GLU A 87 0.59 14.06 8.26
CA GLU A 87 -0.18 14.65 9.36
C GLU A 87 -0.15 13.76 10.62
N GLU A 88 -0.42 12.46 10.45
CA GLU A 88 -0.42 11.49 11.55
C GLU A 88 0.98 11.34 12.18
N LYS A 89 2.04 11.37 11.35
CA LYS A 89 3.44 11.39 11.82
C LYS A 89 3.75 12.62 12.68
N GLN A 90 3.22 13.80 12.33
CA GLN A 90 3.41 15.00 13.15
C GLN A 90 2.62 14.93 14.46
N GLY A 91 1.43 14.32 14.43
CA GLY A 91 0.63 14.06 15.62
C GLY A 91 1.30 13.10 16.60
N GLU A 92 2.14 12.18 16.13
CA GLU A 92 2.95 11.27 16.95
C GLU A 92 4.14 11.93 17.67
N LEU A 93 4.62 13.08 17.16
CA LEU A 93 5.76 13.80 17.72
C LEU A 93 5.36 14.80 18.82
N LYS A 94 4.05 14.97 19.05
CA LYS A 94 3.48 15.80 20.13
C LYS A 94 3.17 14.94 21.34
#